data_AF-A0A521B516-F1
#
_entry.id   AF-A0A521B516-F1
#
_cell.length_a   1.000
_cell.length_b   1.000
_cell.length_c   1.000
_cell.angle_alpha   90.00
_cell.angle_beta   90.00
_cell.angle_gamma   90.00
#
_symmetry.space_group_name_H-M   'P 1'
#
loop_
_entity.id
_entity.type
_entity.pdbx_description
1 polymer ?
#
loop_
_entity_poly.entity_id
_entity_poly.type
_entity_poly.pdbx_seq_one_letter_code
_entity_poly.pdbx_strand_id
1 'polypeptide(L)'
;MKKIKGYIILFTCCLLLSSGCDKWLDVKPYDKISEEELFSKETGFQKLLNGIYISLNEEDLYGKSLTVEMLEVMSGIYEIGNDPVTWGEYRDLAAHNYTTTYWRGRFDKVWERAYALISNANVLLDQLKGNEQLFTGDNLNIIKGEALALRAMLHFDMLRMFGPVISTNPENESIPYYKTQTLEIGELLSADKVLDNVIADLLDAQEALKNDPIIKNGGAITSNKIIGENFLEYRTLRLNYYAVQALLARVYLYAGDKTNALIYANKLMSAADNGLFSFVDNTLILGSPENPDRIFSSEIIFGLTNNKRNELFKENHDPNKFPGFVFTMHQSLLKDYIFGGDLGGGNVNDYRYVANWKSANIGLGNDGAKMYCYKYMDIANTGLIRNTIIPMVRLSEMYLIAAECQPELNDGLEYVNFLRSKRGVPAITKLKKSKLTNEYIREMFAEGQLFYYYKRVNTYLRSTYDDDLGYPEGARPSDKIFVVPLPDTEKNNR
;
A
#
# COMPACT_ATOMS: atom_id res chain seq x y z
N MET A 1 65.92 -18.42 -3.27
CA MET A 1 65.12 -17.18 -3.05
C MET A 1 64.47 -16.64 -4.34
N LYS A 2 63.86 -17.49 -5.19
CA LYS A 2 63.02 -17.03 -6.33
C LYS A 2 61.57 -17.53 -6.28
N LYS A 3 61.23 -18.45 -5.37
CA LYS A 3 59.85 -18.99 -5.21
C LYS A 3 59.00 -18.27 -4.16
N ILE A 4 59.56 -17.38 -3.35
CA ILE A 4 58.81 -16.63 -2.31
C ILE A 4 58.24 -15.31 -2.85
N LYS A 5 58.83 -14.73 -3.91
CA LYS A 5 58.32 -13.49 -4.52
C LYS A 5 57.06 -13.69 -5.37
N GLY A 6 56.77 -14.92 -5.82
CA GLY A 6 55.55 -15.24 -6.58
C GLY A 6 54.27 -15.29 -5.73
N TYR A 7 54.37 -15.73 -4.48
CA TYR A 7 53.21 -15.83 -3.58
C TYR A 7 52.80 -14.47 -2.99
N ILE A 8 53.73 -13.51 -2.86
CA ILE A 8 53.43 -12.17 -2.35
C ILE A 8 52.64 -11.36 -3.40
N ILE A 9 52.94 -11.53 -4.71
CA ILE A 9 52.21 -10.85 -5.79
C ILE A 9 50.81 -11.46 -5.99
N LEU A 10 50.64 -12.77 -5.80
CA LEU A 10 49.33 -13.41 -5.89
C LEU A 10 48.43 -13.10 -4.69
N PHE A 11 49.00 -12.89 -3.50
CA PHE A 11 48.22 -12.48 -2.31
C PHE A 11 47.85 -10.98 -2.34
N THR A 12 48.64 -10.14 -3.02
CA THR A 12 48.37 -8.70 -3.14
C THR A 12 47.34 -8.40 -4.24
N CYS A 13 47.21 -9.24 -5.26
CA CYS A 13 46.17 -9.10 -6.31
C CYS A 13 44.78 -9.62 -5.90
N CYS A 14 44.65 -10.43 -4.85
CA CYS A 14 43.34 -10.87 -4.33
C CYS A 14 42.69 -9.86 -3.35
N LEU A 15 43.40 -8.80 -2.97
CA LEU A 15 42.91 -7.76 -2.03
C LEU A 15 42.28 -6.55 -2.73
N LEU A 16 42.08 -6.58 -4.06
CA LEU A 16 41.56 -5.45 -4.85
C LEU A 16 40.20 -5.73 -5.54
N LEU A 17 39.45 -6.77 -5.13
CA LEU A 17 38.15 -7.10 -5.73
C LEU A 17 36.94 -7.00 -4.78
N SER A 18 37.08 -6.36 -3.63
CA SER A 18 35.94 -6.05 -2.74
C SER A 18 35.62 -4.56 -2.73
N SER A 19 35.18 -4.04 -3.87
CA SER A 19 34.30 -2.84 -3.90
C SER A 19 32.85 -3.33 -4.05
N GLY A 20 32.39 -4.07 -3.04
CA GLY A 20 30.99 -4.34 -2.78
C GLY A 20 30.45 -3.27 -1.82
N CYS A 21 29.18 -2.89 -1.99
CA CYS A 21 28.50 -1.84 -1.21
C CYS A 21 28.30 -2.23 0.26
N ASP A 22 29.35 -2.16 1.08
CA ASP A 22 29.28 -2.40 2.53
C ASP A 22 28.84 -1.15 3.34
N LYS A 23 28.43 -0.06 2.67
CA LYS A 23 27.93 1.15 3.36
C LYS A 23 26.41 1.23 3.53
N TRP A 24 25.66 0.22 3.09
CA TRP A 24 24.21 0.18 3.25
C TRP A 24 23.74 -0.63 4.47
N LEU A 25 24.63 -1.42 5.08
CA LEU A 25 24.27 -2.44 6.09
C LEU A 25 25.07 -2.33 7.40
N ASP A 26 25.52 -1.12 7.73
CA ASP A 26 26.14 -0.84 9.03
C ASP A 26 25.43 0.36 9.69
N VAL A 27 24.11 0.22 9.89
CA VAL A 27 23.34 1.16 10.71
C VAL A 27 23.56 0.78 12.16
N LYS A 28 24.59 1.37 12.76
CA LYS A 28 24.76 1.38 14.22
C LYS A 28 23.54 2.06 14.87
N PRO A 29 23.10 1.64 16.07
CA PRO A 29 22.00 2.29 16.77
C PRO A 29 22.26 3.80 16.88
N TYR A 30 21.28 4.59 16.46
CA TYR A 30 21.29 6.06 16.38
C TYR A 30 21.22 6.75 17.76
N ASP A 31 21.93 6.24 18.76
CA ASP A 31 22.03 6.92 20.05
C ASP A 31 23.18 7.92 20.02
N LYS A 32 22.80 9.21 20.09
CA LYS A 32 23.62 10.43 20.31
C LYS A 32 24.12 11.20 19.08
N ILE A 33 23.20 11.59 18.19
CA ILE A 33 23.32 12.90 17.53
C ILE A 33 22.34 13.82 18.27
N SER A 34 22.80 14.97 18.77
CA SER A 34 21.85 15.92 19.39
C SER A 34 20.88 16.42 18.34
N GLU A 35 19.66 16.81 18.74
CA GLU A 35 18.68 17.40 17.82
C GLU A 35 19.28 18.59 17.05
N GLU A 36 20.05 19.43 17.74
CA GLU A 36 20.82 20.54 17.16
C GLU A 36 21.83 20.09 16.10
N GLU A 37 22.57 19.00 16.35
CA GLU A 37 23.55 18.48 15.39
C GLU A 37 22.86 17.84 14.19
N LEU A 38 21.71 17.18 14.39
CA LEU A 38 20.92 16.59 13.31
C LEU A 38 20.41 17.68 12.35
N PHE A 39 19.83 18.76 12.88
CA PHE A 39 19.25 19.83 12.06
C PHE A 39 20.27 20.90 11.63
N SER A 40 21.57 20.68 11.84
CA SER A 40 22.62 21.60 11.38
C SER A 40 22.88 21.58 9.86
N LYS A 41 22.36 20.58 9.14
CA LYS A 41 22.58 20.39 7.69
C LYS A 41 21.36 19.77 7.01
N GLU A 42 21.18 20.07 5.73
CA GLU A 42 20.14 19.47 4.87
C GLU A 42 20.09 17.93 4.97
N THR A 43 21.25 17.26 4.98
CA THR A 43 21.33 15.80 5.08
C THR A 43 20.67 15.21 6.34
N GLY A 44 20.57 15.98 7.43
CA GLY A 44 19.88 15.53 8.64
C GLY A 44 18.37 15.47 8.48
N PHE A 45 17.78 16.46 7.80
CA PHE A 45 16.37 16.46 7.42
C PHE A 45 16.05 15.28 6.49
N GLN A 46 16.89 15.05 5.49
CA GLN A 46 16.76 13.90 4.59
C GLN A 46 16.82 12.57 5.36
N LYS A 47 17.73 12.43 6.34
CA LYS A 47 17.83 11.24 7.20
C LYS A 47 16.58 11.02 8.04
N LEU A 48 16.06 12.06 8.69
CA LEU A 48 14.83 11.95 9.49
C LEU A 48 13.66 11.50 8.61
N LEU A 49 13.49 12.14 7.45
CA LEU A 49 12.45 11.77 6.50
C LEU A 49 12.62 10.32 6.02
N ASN A 50 13.84 9.88 5.70
CA ASN A 50 14.12 8.48 5.35
C ASN A 50 13.79 7.51 6.49
N GLY A 51 14.04 7.90 7.75
CA GLY A 51 13.65 7.14 8.92
C GLY A 51 12.14 6.91 8.97
N ILE A 52 11.33 7.93 8.67
CA ILE A 52 9.87 7.79 8.57
C ILE A 52 9.50 6.76 7.50
N TYR A 53 10.04 6.86 6.28
CA TYR A 53 9.76 5.89 5.22
C TYR A 53 10.20 4.46 5.55
N ILE A 54 11.32 4.29 6.25
CA ILE A 54 11.76 2.96 6.71
C ILE A 54 10.74 2.41 7.70
N SER A 55 10.31 3.20 8.68
CA SER A 55 9.35 2.79 9.70
C SER A 55 7.93 2.52 9.17
N LEU A 56 7.55 3.07 8.01
CA LEU A 56 6.31 2.67 7.33
C LEU A 56 6.29 1.16 7.00
N ASN A 57 7.45 0.54 6.81
CA ASN A 57 7.59 -0.89 6.51
C ASN A 57 7.63 -1.79 7.75
N GLU A 58 7.37 -1.26 8.94
CA GLU A 58 7.23 -2.09 10.13
C GLU A 58 5.95 -2.94 10.06
N GLU A 59 5.96 -4.12 10.69
CA GLU A 59 4.87 -5.10 10.62
C GLU A 59 3.54 -4.54 11.12
N ASP A 60 3.56 -3.65 12.11
CA ASP A 60 2.37 -3.01 12.66
C ASP A 60 1.75 -2.00 11.68
N LEU A 61 2.43 -1.64 10.58
CA LEU A 61 1.93 -0.77 9.52
C LEU A 61 1.91 -1.50 8.16
N TYR A 62 2.47 -0.89 7.11
CA TYR A 62 2.42 -1.38 5.74
C TYR A 62 3.38 -2.55 5.48
N GLY A 63 4.26 -2.84 6.45
CA GLY A 63 5.10 -4.02 6.45
C GLY A 63 4.39 -5.33 6.68
N LYS A 64 3.10 -5.32 7.10
CA LYS A 64 2.25 -6.53 7.19
C LYS A 64 0.77 -6.20 7.45
N SER A 65 0.48 -5.56 8.58
CA SER A 65 -0.89 -5.38 9.12
C SER A 65 -1.79 -4.60 8.15
N LEU A 66 -1.31 -3.46 7.66
CA LEU A 66 -2.05 -2.56 6.75
C LEU A 66 -1.91 -2.94 5.27
N THR A 67 -1.38 -4.13 4.96
CA THR A 67 -1.17 -4.59 3.58
C THR A 67 -1.76 -5.99 3.37
N VAL A 68 -1.07 -7.06 3.81
CA VAL A 68 -1.42 -8.44 3.44
C VAL A 68 -2.18 -9.21 4.51
N GLU A 69 -2.24 -8.71 5.74
CA GLU A 69 -2.75 -9.46 6.90
C GLU A 69 -4.05 -8.85 7.44
N MET A 70 -3.96 -7.91 8.39
CA MET A 70 -5.08 -7.46 9.21
C MET A 70 -6.23 -6.90 8.36
N LEU A 71 -5.94 -5.98 7.43
CA LEU A 71 -6.98 -5.38 6.57
C LEU A 71 -7.60 -6.38 5.59
N GLU A 72 -6.82 -7.34 5.07
CA GLU A 72 -7.33 -8.35 4.14
C GLU A 72 -8.21 -9.37 4.87
N VAL A 73 -7.83 -9.80 6.08
CA VAL A 73 -8.68 -10.64 6.94
C VAL A 73 -9.98 -9.90 7.29
N MET A 74 -9.91 -8.64 7.69
CA MET A 74 -11.10 -7.81 7.99
C MET A 74 -12.01 -7.59 6.78
N SER A 75 -11.46 -7.62 5.57
CA SER A 75 -12.24 -7.51 4.33
C SER A 75 -13.06 -8.78 4.02
N GLY A 76 -12.79 -9.88 4.73
CA GLY A 76 -13.47 -11.17 4.54
C GLY A 76 -13.03 -11.93 3.29
N ILE A 77 -12.01 -11.46 2.57
CA ILE A 77 -11.58 -12.04 1.29
C ILE A 77 -10.77 -13.34 1.47
N TYR A 78 -10.17 -13.54 2.64
CA TYR A 78 -9.43 -14.76 2.96
C TYR A 78 -10.34 -15.85 3.50
N GLU A 79 -10.11 -17.07 3.03
CA GLU A 79 -10.59 -18.28 3.66
C GLU A 79 -9.81 -18.52 4.96
N ILE A 80 -10.52 -18.61 6.08
CA ILE A 80 -9.95 -18.85 7.40
C ILE A 80 -10.17 -20.31 7.79
N GLY A 81 -9.10 -20.97 8.22
CA GLY A 81 -9.15 -22.38 8.63
C GLY A 81 -9.95 -22.61 9.93
N ASN A 82 -10.39 -23.86 10.10
CA ASN A 82 -11.26 -24.22 11.23
C ASN A 82 -10.51 -24.63 12.51
N ASP A 83 -9.23 -24.99 12.41
CA ASP A 83 -8.41 -25.41 13.56
C ASP A 83 -8.18 -24.25 14.55
N PRO A 84 -8.73 -24.30 15.77
CA PRO A 84 -8.66 -23.18 16.71
C PRO A 84 -7.25 -22.92 17.23
N VAL A 85 -6.35 -23.91 17.23
CA VAL A 85 -4.97 -23.73 17.69
C VAL A 85 -4.16 -22.89 16.69
N THR A 86 -4.34 -23.16 15.40
CA THR A 86 -3.61 -22.48 14.33
C THR A 86 -4.28 -21.17 13.90
N TRP A 87 -5.62 -21.14 13.87
CA TRP A 87 -6.40 -20.06 13.29
C TRP A 87 -7.21 -19.26 14.30
N GLY A 88 -7.16 -19.58 15.60
CA GLY A 88 -8.01 -18.98 16.64
C GLY A 88 -8.09 -17.46 16.56
N GLU A 89 -6.94 -16.78 16.58
CA GLU A 89 -6.90 -15.31 16.49
C GLU A 89 -7.50 -14.81 15.17
N TYR A 90 -7.17 -15.43 14.03
CA TYR A 90 -7.72 -14.99 12.74
C TYR A 90 -9.21 -15.29 12.58
N ARG A 91 -9.75 -16.30 13.28
CA ARG A 91 -11.20 -16.56 13.35
C ARG A 91 -11.92 -15.44 14.10
N ASP A 92 -11.33 -14.94 15.19
CA ASP A 92 -11.87 -13.78 15.90
C ASP A 92 -11.88 -12.54 15.01
N LEU A 93 -10.78 -12.26 14.29
CA LEU A 93 -10.73 -11.10 13.40
C LEU A 93 -11.69 -11.20 12.22
N ALA A 94 -11.79 -12.37 11.58
CA ALA A 94 -12.70 -12.60 10.46
C ALA A 94 -14.18 -12.58 10.86
N ALA A 95 -14.48 -12.81 12.14
CA ALA A 95 -15.81 -12.59 12.73
C ALA A 95 -16.03 -11.16 13.22
N HIS A 96 -15.07 -10.25 12.97
CA HIS A 96 -15.05 -8.85 13.40
C HIS A 96 -15.16 -8.73 14.93
N ASN A 97 -14.60 -9.69 15.66
CA ASN A 97 -14.48 -9.65 17.11
C ASN A 97 -13.23 -8.86 17.52
N TYR A 98 -13.31 -7.55 17.41
CA TYR A 98 -12.19 -6.65 17.72
C TYR A 98 -11.85 -6.52 19.21
N THR A 99 -12.64 -7.15 20.09
CA THR A 99 -12.53 -6.96 21.54
C THR A 99 -11.58 -7.96 22.21
N THR A 100 -11.08 -8.97 21.48
CA THR A 100 -10.13 -9.93 22.05
C THR A 100 -8.84 -9.23 22.48
N THR A 101 -8.21 -9.73 23.54
CA THR A 101 -6.96 -9.14 24.07
C THR A 101 -5.87 -9.10 23.00
N TYR A 102 -5.77 -10.13 22.14
CA TYR A 102 -4.80 -10.17 21.06
C TYR A 102 -5.01 -9.05 20.05
N TRP A 103 -6.23 -8.88 19.53
CA TRP A 103 -6.50 -7.87 18.50
C TRP A 103 -6.53 -6.46 19.03
N ARG A 104 -7.03 -6.22 20.25
CA ARG A 104 -6.90 -4.91 20.91
C ARG A 104 -5.43 -4.47 20.97
N GLY A 105 -4.54 -5.35 21.41
CA GLY A 105 -3.11 -5.07 21.45
C GLY A 105 -2.47 -4.84 20.08
N ARG A 106 -2.96 -5.50 19.01
CA ARG A 106 -2.48 -5.23 17.63
C ARG A 106 -2.99 -3.89 17.10
N PHE A 107 -4.24 -3.52 17.39
CA PHE A 107 -4.80 -2.22 17.01
C PHE A 107 -4.11 -1.07 17.76
N ASP A 108 -3.79 -1.25 19.05
CA ASP A 108 -3.01 -0.31 19.84
C ASP A 108 -1.65 -0.04 19.18
N LYS A 109 -0.92 -1.08 18.77
CA LYS A 109 0.38 -0.93 18.09
C LYS A 109 0.29 -0.20 16.75
N VAL A 110 -0.74 -0.50 15.95
CA VAL A 110 -0.98 0.20 14.67
C VAL A 110 -1.16 1.69 14.93
N TRP A 111 -2.00 2.04 15.91
CA TRP A 111 -2.27 3.43 16.30
C TRP A 111 -1.03 4.13 16.81
N GLU A 112 -0.36 3.56 17.80
CA GLU A 112 0.86 4.11 18.41
C GLU A 112 1.94 4.36 17.36
N ARG A 113 2.14 3.40 16.44
CA ARG A 113 3.14 3.54 15.39
C ARG A 113 2.76 4.64 14.40
N ALA A 114 1.51 4.71 13.98
CA ALA A 114 1.03 5.76 13.08
C ALA A 114 1.19 7.15 13.71
N TYR A 115 0.75 7.34 14.96
CA TYR A 115 0.86 8.63 15.65
C TYR A 115 2.30 9.01 16.02
N ALA A 116 3.19 8.03 16.27
CA ALA A 116 4.62 8.28 16.41
C ALA A 116 5.22 8.82 15.10
N LEU A 117 4.86 8.26 13.94
CA LEU A 117 5.33 8.75 12.64
C LEU A 117 4.72 10.10 12.25
N ILE A 118 3.46 10.36 12.62
CA ILE A 118 2.84 11.69 12.52
C ILE A 118 3.64 12.71 13.35
N SER A 119 4.01 12.37 14.58
CA SER A 119 4.83 13.22 15.44
C SER A 119 6.20 13.52 14.81
N ASN A 120 6.86 12.50 14.24
CA ASN A 120 8.13 12.69 13.51
C ASN A 120 7.98 13.59 12.27
N ALA A 121 6.88 13.47 11.53
CA ALA A 121 6.58 14.36 10.41
C ALA A 121 6.36 15.80 10.90
N ASN A 122 5.69 15.99 12.03
CA ASN A 122 5.50 17.31 12.65
C ASN A 122 6.82 17.93 13.12
N VAL A 123 7.69 17.16 13.78
CA VAL A 123 9.04 17.61 14.16
C VAL A 123 9.80 18.07 12.93
N LEU A 124 9.79 17.28 11.86
CA LEU A 124 10.44 17.65 10.60
C LEU A 124 9.88 18.95 10.03
N LEU A 125 8.56 19.12 10.00
CA LEU A 125 7.89 20.33 9.51
C LEU A 125 8.17 21.57 10.36
N ASP A 126 8.27 21.41 11.68
CA ASP A 126 8.59 22.51 12.59
C ASP A 126 10.06 22.91 12.48
N GLN A 127 10.97 21.93 12.38
CA GLN A 127 12.41 22.17 12.24
C GLN A 127 12.78 22.79 10.88
N LEU A 128 11.96 22.60 9.83
CA LEU A 128 12.15 23.30 8.56
C LEU A 128 11.99 24.83 8.71
N LYS A 129 11.15 25.28 9.65
CA LYS A 129 10.92 26.71 9.92
C LYS A 129 12.15 27.28 10.62
N GLY A 130 12.77 28.31 10.05
CA GLY A 130 13.98 28.95 10.58
C GLY A 130 15.30 28.28 10.18
N ASN A 131 15.25 27.18 9.43
CA ASN A 131 16.42 26.50 8.87
C ASN A 131 16.45 26.53 7.34
N GLU A 132 15.65 27.38 6.71
CA GLU A 132 15.46 27.43 5.26
C GLU A 132 16.78 27.67 4.50
N GLN A 133 17.70 28.43 5.11
CA GLN A 133 19.04 28.72 4.59
C GLN A 133 19.94 27.49 4.41
N LEU A 134 19.61 26.36 5.02
CA LEU A 134 20.43 25.14 4.96
C LEU A 134 20.21 24.35 3.66
N PHE A 135 19.18 24.67 2.89
CA PHE A 135 18.71 23.88 1.77
C PHE A 135 19.16 24.42 0.42
N THR A 136 19.34 23.53 -0.53
CA THR A 136 19.67 23.86 -1.93
C THR A 136 18.55 23.48 -2.90
N GLY A 137 18.37 24.27 -3.96
CA GLY A 137 17.35 24.03 -4.98
C GLY A 137 15.93 23.96 -4.38
N ASP A 138 15.14 22.99 -4.84
CA ASP A 138 13.77 22.74 -4.36
C ASP A 138 13.70 21.72 -3.20
N ASN A 139 14.84 21.28 -2.64
CA ASN A 139 14.86 20.18 -1.67
C ASN A 139 14.07 20.50 -0.39
N LEU A 140 14.08 21.77 0.06
CA LEU A 140 13.23 22.22 1.17
C LEU A 140 11.76 21.92 0.91
N ASN A 141 11.27 22.31 -0.26
CA ASN A 141 9.86 22.16 -0.62
C ASN A 141 9.51 20.68 -0.85
N ILE A 142 10.44 19.89 -1.38
CA ILE A 142 10.25 18.44 -1.54
C ILE A 142 10.14 17.75 -0.18
N ILE A 143 11.03 18.04 0.76
CA ILE A 143 10.98 17.49 2.12
C ILE A 143 9.71 17.93 2.84
N LYS A 144 9.34 19.23 2.74
CA LYS A 144 8.10 19.77 3.30
C LYS A 144 6.87 19.05 2.74
N GLY A 145 6.79 18.90 1.42
CA GLY A 145 5.65 18.28 0.76
C GLY A 145 5.51 16.81 1.11
N GLU A 146 6.62 16.07 1.14
CA GLU A 146 6.62 14.68 1.60
C GLU A 146 6.15 14.55 3.05
N ALA A 147 6.64 15.40 3.96
CA ALA A 147 6.26 15.35 5.37
C ALA A 147 4.77 15.66 5.60
N LEU A 148 4.23 16.69 4.91
CA LEU A 148 2.80 17.00 4.93
C LEU A 148 1.96 15.83 4.40
N ALA A 149 2.36 15.25 3.28
CA ALA A 149 1.64 14.12 2.68
C ALA A 149 1.70 12.86 3.55
N LEU A 150 2.83 12.57 4.20
CA LEU A 150 2.97 11.47 5.16
C LEU A 150 2.04 11.66 6.36
N ARG A 151 2.00 12.87 6.92
CA ARG A 151 1.10 13.21 8.02
C ARG A 151 -0.35 13.01 7.63
N ALA A 152 -0.76 13.51 6.47
CA ALA A 152 -2.11 13.35 5.96
C ALA A 152 -2.47 11.88 5.70
N MET A 153 -1.58 11.12 5.06
CA MET A 153 -1.78 9.70 4.75
C MET A 153 -1.99 8.85 6.01
N LEU A 154 -1.15 9.06 7.03
CA LEU A 154 -1.26 8.30 8.29
C LEU A 154 -2.54 8.63 9.05
N HIS A 155 -2.92 9.92 9.16
CA HIS A 155 -4.21 10.28 9.77
C HIS A 155 -5.39 9.73 8.95
N PHE A 156 -5.31 9.75 7.63
CA PHE A 156 -6.34 9.18 6.78
C PHE A 156 -6.52 7.68 7.05
N ASP A 157 -5.44 6.92 7.20
CA ASP A 157 -5.56 5.49 7.51
C ASP A 157 -6.13 5.23 8.90
N MET A 158 -5.75 6.03 9.91
CA MET A 158 -6.35 5.94 11.24
C MET A 158 -7.85 6.27 11.19
N LEU A 159 -8.26 7.27 10.41
CA LEU A 159 -9.67 7.58 10.19
C LEU A 159 -10.39 6.41 9.52
N ARG A 160 -9.81 5.84 8.47
CA ARG A 160 -10.41 4.74 7.72
C ARG A 160 -10.56 3.47 8.56
N MET A 161 -9.70 3.25 9.55
CA MET A 161 -9.81 2.12 10.49
C MET A 161 -10.80 2.41 11.63
N PHE A 162 -10.56 3.45 12.40
CA PHE A 162 -11.20 3.70 13.70
C PHE A 162 -12.39 4.65 13.63
N GLY A 163 -12.48 5.44 12.56
CA GLY A 163 -13.59 6.35 12.34
C GLY A 163 -14.88 5.65 11.91
N PRO A 164 -15.99 6.39 11.88
CA PRO A 164 -17.29 5.89 11.45
C PRO A 164 -17.31 5.55 9.95
N VAL A 165 -18.41 4.94 9.49
CA VAL A 165 -18.72 4.83 8.06
C VAL A 165 -19.10 6.21 7.52
N ILE A 166 -18.20 6.85 6.76
CA ILE A 166 -18.36 8.24 6.27
C ILE A 166 -19.64 8.45 5.47
N SER A 167 -20.08 7.46 4.68
CA SER A 167 -21.28 7.59 3.86
C SER A 167 -22.58 7.65 4.66
N THR A 168 -22.56 7.32 5.96
CA THR A 168 -23.73 7.34 6.83
C THR A 168 -23.57 8.25 8.04
N ASN A 169 -22.38 8.36 8.60
CA ASN A 169 -22.13 9.00 9.90
C ASN A 169 -20.89 9.94 9.87
N PRO A 170 -20.80 10.92 8.94
CA PRO A 170 -19.61 11.75 8.78
C PRO A 170 -19.35 12.72 9.95
N GLU A 171 -20.40 13.10 10.68
CA GLU A 171 -20.32 14.05 11.80
C GLU A 171 -19.96 13.37 13.15
N ASN A 172 -19.85 12.03 13.19
CA ASN A 172 -19.51 11.33 14.42
C ASN A 172 -18.03 11.53 14.75
N GLU A 173 -17.73 11.67 16.06
CA GLU A 173 -16.36 11.71 16.57
C GLU A 173 -15.54 10.50 16.09
N SER A 174 -14.30 10.75 15.70
CA SER A 174 -13.40 9.72 15.18
C SER A 174 -12.03 9.73 15.86
N ILE A 175 -11.16 10.66 15.49
CA ILE A 175 -9.73 10.63 15.85
C ILE A 175 -9.23 12.06 16.06
N PRO A 176 -8.15 12.27 16.83
CA PRO A 176 -7.48 13.57 16.87
C PRO A 176 -6.67 13.80 15.59
N TYR A 177 -6.44 15.07 15.24
CA TYR A 177 -5.57 15.48 14.14
C TYR A 177 -4.45 16.40 14.62
N TYR A 178 -3.21 15.92 14.65
CA TYR A 178 -2.06 16.70 15.16
C TYR A 178 -1.27 17.37 14.04
N LYS A 179 -1.24 18.70 14.03
CA LYS A 179 -0.45 19.50 13.05
C LYS A 179 0.92 19.96 13.56
N THR A 180 1.21 19.73 14.83
CA THR A 180 2.47 20.07 15.50
C THR A 180 2.81 18.95 16.48
N GLN A 181 4.07 18.92 16.94
CA GLN A 181 4.41 18.06 18.07
C GLN A 181 3.76 18.60 19.34
N THR A 182 3.12 17.74 20.11
CA THR A 182 2.54 18.09 21.41
C THR A 182 2.53 16.87 22.33
N LEU A 183 2.57 17.12 23.64
CA LEU A 183 2.30 16.13 24.68
C LEU A 183 0.86 16.22 25.19
N GLU A 184 0.12 17.24 24.75
CA GLU A 184 -1.28 17.41 25.09
C GLU A 184 -2.16 16.49 24.25
N ILE A 185 -3.20 15.96 24.89
CA ILE A 185 -4.14 15.07 24.25
C ILE A 185 -5.09 15.91 23.42
N GLY A 186 -5.02 15.73 22.10
CA GLY A 186 -5.88 16.43 21.15
C GLY A 186 -7.32 15.97 21.27
N GLU A 187 -8.26 16.89 21.12
CA GLU A 187 -9.69 16.59 21.04
C GLU A 187 -10.00 15.61 19.88
N LEU A 188 -11.01 14.76 20.07
CA LEU A 188 -11.54 13.93 18.98
C LEU A 188 -12.30 14.84 18.02
N LEU A 189 -11.92 14.81 16.75
CA LEU A 189 -12.65 15.53 15.71
C LEU A 189 -13.69 14.61 15.08
N SER A 190 -14.76 15.21 14.54
CA SER A 190 -15.67 14.49 13.65
C SER A 190 -14.96 14.04 12.37
N ALA A 191 -15.46 12.97 11.79
CA ALA A 191 -14.81 12.29 10.67
C ALA A 191 -14.69 13.18 9.41
N ASP A 192 -15.67 14.04 9.15
CA ASP A 192 -15.64 15.08 8.12
C ASP A 192 -14.54 16.13 8.37
N LYS A 193 -14.36 16.60 9.62
CA LYS A 193 -13.32 17.56 9.99
C LYS A 193 -11.92 16.95 9.92
N VAL A 194 -11.78 15.66 10.20
CA VAL A 194 -10.53 14.93 9.95
C VAL A 194 -10.24 14.90 8.45
N LEU A 195 -11.22 14.60 7.60
CA LEU A 195 -11.06 14.62 6.14
C LEU A 195 -10.70 16.02 5.62
N ASP A 196 -11.34 17.08 6.12
CA ASP A 196 -11.01 18.47 5.78
C ASP A 196 -9.52 18.76 6.04
N ASN A 197 -9.01 18.30 7.19
CA ASN A 197 -7.60 18.47 7.55
C ASN A 197 -6.65 17.62 6.68
N VAL A 198 -7.01 16.36 6.38
CA VAL A 198 -6.24 15.51 5.46
C VAL A 198 -6.15 16.16 4.08
N ILE A 199 -7.27 16.66 3.55
CA ILE A 199 -7.33 17.31 2.24
C ILE A 199 -6.48 18.58 2.25
N ALA A 200 -6.58 19.41 3.29
CA ALA A 200 -5.78 20.62 3.42
C ALA A 200 -4.28 20.33 3.40
N ASP A 201 -3.81 19.36 4.19
CA ASP A 201 -2.39 18.97 4.21
C ASP A 201 -1.92 18.41 2.86
N LEU A 202 -2.76 17.63 2.16
CA LEU A 202 -2.43 17.12 0.83
C LEU A 202 -2.40 18.23 -0.23
N LEU A 203 -3.25 19.24 -0.13
CA LEU A 203 -3.21 20.40 -1.02
C LEU A 203 -1.95 21.24 -0.79
N ASP A 204 -1.58 21.47 0.48
CA ASP A 204 -0.32 22.14 0.83
C ASP A 204 0.90 21.32 0.38
N ALA A 205 0.85 19.99 0.52
CA ALA A 205 1.88 19.08 0.03
C ALA A 205 2.03 19.16 -1.50
N GLN A 206 0.92 19.16 -2.23
CA GLN A 206 0.93 19.29 -3.69
C GLN A 206 1.59 20.60 -4.13
N GLU A 207 1.25 21.72 -3.47
CA GLU A 207 1.84 23.02 -3.78
C GLU A 207 3.34 23.05 -3.50
N ALA A 208 3.78 22.46 -2.39
CA ALA A 208 5.20 22.31 -2.08
C ALA A 208 5.92 21.44 -3.14
N LEU A 209 5.27 20.40 -3.65
CA LEU A 209 5.83 19.49 -4.65
C LEU A 209 5.69 19.95 -6.10
N LYS A 210 5.26 21.19 -6.37
CA LYS A 210 5.04 21.69 -7.75
C LYS A 210 6.28 21.69 -8.65
N ASN A 211 7.46 21.60 -8.05
CA ASN A 211 8.75 21.50 -8.75
C ASN A 211 9.41 20.10 -8.60
N ASP A 212 8.66 19.07 -8.16
CA ASP A 212 9.20 17.72 -8.02
C ASP A 212 9.77 17.22 -9.37
N PRO A 213 11.01 16.70 -9.41
CA PRO A 213 11.63 16.18 -10.62
C PRO A 213 10.79 15.15 -11.39
N ILE A 214 9.89 14.41 -10.73
CA ILE A 214 9.01 13.44 -11.38
C ILE A 214 8.14 14.06 -12.48
N ILE A 215 7.83 15.36 -12.36
CA ILE A 215 6.99 16.09 -13.33
C ILE A 215 7.67 16.14 -14.72
N LYS A 216 9.01 16.17 -14.74
CA LYS A 216 9.82 16.19 -15.97
C LYS A 216 10.33 14.82 -16.36
N ASN A 217 10.73 14.02 -15.36
CA ASN A 217 11.46 12.77 -15.58
C ASN A 217 10.53 11.54 -15.70
N GLY A 218 9.26 11.67 -15.30
CA GLY A 218 8.31 10.57 -15.27
C GLY A 218 8.57 9.55 -14.15
N GLY A 219 7.73 8.54 -14.08
CA GLY A 219 7.71 7.49 -13.06
C GLY A 219 8.61 6.29 -13.33
N ALA A 220 9.57 6.41 -14.27
CA ALA A 220 10.50 5.32 -14.55
C ALA A 220 11.26 4.93 -13.28
N ILE A 221 11.17 3.65 -12.90
CA ILE A 221 11.90 3.08 -11.74
C ILE A 221 13.34 2.76 -12.18
N THR A 222 14.05 3.76 -12.69
CA THR A 222 15.41 3.63 -13.21
C THR A 222 16.31 4.68 -12.56
N SER A 223 17.40 4.26 -11.92
CA SER A 223 18.49 5.17 -11.57
C SER A 223 19.39 5.37 -12.77
N ASN A 224 19.68 6.62 -13.09
CA ASN A 224 20.75 6.99 -14.02
C ASN A 224 22.06 7.34 -13.29
N LYS A 225 22.11 7.19 -11.97
CA LYS A 225 23.20 7.68 -11.11
C LYS A 225 23.89 6.52 -10.38
N ILE A 226 25.15 6.28 -10.74
CA ILE A 226 25.99 5.22 -10.18
C ILE A 226 26.72 5.70 -8.91
N ILE A 227 26.94 7.02 -8.74
CA ILE A 227 27.71 7.63 -7.63
C ILE A 227 27.08 8.98 -7.22
N GLY A 228 26.97 9.23 -5.90
CA GLY A 228 26.54 10.53 -5.32
C GLY A 228 25.19 10.47 -4.58
N GLU A 229 24.73 11.62 -4.08
CA GLU A 229 23.42 11.75 -3.43
C GLU A 229 22.28 11.40 -4.42
N ASN A 230 21.35 10.56 -3.95
CA ASN A 230 20.25 9.97 -4.71
C ASN A 230 18.87 10.31 -4.13
N PHE A 231 18.77 11.32 -3.27
CA PHE A 231 17.52 11.69 -2.57
C PHE A 231 16.35 11.97 -3.53
N LEU A 232 16.65 12.52 -4.72
CA LEU A 232 15.67 12.84 -5.76
C LEU A 232 15.49 11.73 -6.82
N GLU A 233 16.18 10.61 -6.68
CA GLU A 233 16.00 9.43 -7.55
C GLU A 233 14.81 8.59 -7.04
N TYR A 234 14.27 7.73 -7.93
CA TYR A 234 13.18 6.80 -7.58
C TYR A 234 11.98 7.47 -6.90
N ARG A 235 11.55 8.62 -7.41
CA ARG A 235 10.44 9.41 -6.84
C ARG A 235 9.14 8.63 -6.65
N THR A 236 8.90 7.57 -7.43
CA THR A 236 7.75 6.65 -7.25
C THR A 236 7.83 5.79 -5.99
N LEU A 237 8.99 5.72 -5.32
CA LEU A 237 9.18 5.05 -4.03
C LEU A 237 9.02 6.00 -2.83
N ARG A 238 8.49 7.20 -3.10
CA ARG A 238 8.28 8.30 -2.15
C ARG A 238 7.00 9.05 -2.52
N LEU A 239 6.48 9.85 -1.59
CA LEU A 239 5.38 10.76 -1.89
C LEU A 239 5.87 11.89 -2.79
N ASN A 240 5.66 11.71 -4.08
CA ASN A 240 5.94 12.70 -5.11
C ASN A 240 4.69 13.48 -5.48
N TYR A 241 4.83 14.48 -6.35
CA TYR A 241 3.71 15.32 -6.81
C TYR A 241 2.48 14.51 -7.28
N TYR A 242 2.69 13.49 -8.11
CA TYR A 242 1.61 12.65 -8.64
C TYR A 242 1.07 11.66 -7.59
N ALA A 243 1.90 11.20 -6.66
CA ALA A 243 1.44 10.40 -5.53
C ALA A 243 0.48 11.17 -4.63
N VAL A 244 0.78 12.44 -4.34
CA VAL A 244 -0.11 13.33 -3.58
C VAL A 244 -1.42 13.57 -4.33
N GLN A 245 -1.37 13.76 -5.66
CA GLN A 245 -2.58 13.87 -6.47
C GLN A 245 -3.42 12.58 -6.46
N ALA A 246 -2.79 11.42 -6.51
CA ALA A 246 -3.48 10.15 -6.45
C ALA A 246 -4.11 9.89 -5.06
N LEU A 247 -3.43 10.31 -3.98
CA LEU A 247 -4.01 10.32 -2.64
C LEU A 247 -5.18 11.29 -2.53
N LEU A 248 -5.10 12.49 -3.11
CA LEU A 248 -6.23 13.42 -3.18
C LEU A 248 -7.43 12.77 -3.88
N ALA A 249 -7.23 12.09 -5.03
CA ALA A 249 -8.31 11.35 -5.69
C ALA A 249 -8.97 10.33 -4.76
N ARG A 250 -8.17 9.54 -4.02
CA ARG A 250 -8.65 8.54 -3.06
C ARG A 250 -9.40 9.17 -1.88
N VAL A 251 -8.85 10.23 -1.29
CA VAL A 251 -9.43 10.91 -0.13
C VAL A 251 -10.73 11.63 -0.50
N TYR A 252 -10.76 12.36 -1.62
CA TYR A 252 -12.00 12.98 -2.11
C TYR A 252 -13.07 11.93 -2.40
N LEU A 253 -12.71 10.80 -3.01
CA LEU A 253 -13.67 9.71 -3.22
C LEU A 253 -14.17 9.14 -1.90
N TYR A 254 -13.31 9.02 -0.89
CA TYR A 254 -13.68 8.59 0.45
C TYR A 254 -14.62 9.58 1.16
N ALA A 255 -14.40 10.88 0.97
CA ALA A 255 -15.26 11.95 1.45
C ALA A 255 -16.59 12.07 0.70
N GLY A 256 -16.78 11.33 -0.40
CA GLY A 256 -17.97 11.42 -1.25
C GLY A 256 -17.93 12.57 -2.28
N ASP A 257 -16.84 13.34 -2.32
CA ASP A 257 -16.60 14.38 -3.32
C ASP A 257 -16.11 13.78 -4.64
N LYS A 258 -17.06 13.22 -5.39
CA LYS A 258 -16.79 12.59 -6.69
C LYS A 258 -16.24 13.59 -7.72
N THR A 259 -16.58 14.87 -7.61
CA THR A 259 -16.15 15.90 -8.56
C THR A 259 -14.64 16.10 -8.46
N ASN A 260 -14.14 16.36 -7.25
CA ASN A 260 -12.70 16.52 -7.06
C ASN A 260 -11.95 15.20 -7.23
N ALA A 261 -12.53 14.08 -6.81
CA ALA A 261 -11.93 12.76 -7.04
C ALA A 261 -11.68 12.50 -8.54
N LEU A 262 -12.67 12.79 -9.39
CA LEU A 262 -12.55 12.65 -10.85
C LEU A 262 -11.51 13.62 -11.44
N ILE A 263 -11.48 14.88 -10.98
CA ILE A 263 -10.46 15.86 -11.43
C ILE A 263 -9.06 15.31 -11.19
N TYR A 264 -8.80 14.79 -9.98
CA TYR A 264 -7.49 14.25 -9.63
C TYR A 264 -7.16 12.96 -10.36
N ALA A 265 -8.11 12.03 -10.52
CA ALA A 265 -7.93 10.85 -11.34
C ALA A 265 -7.58 11.19 -12.80
N ASN A 266 -8.27 12.18 -13.39
CA ASN A 266 -8.02 12.65 -14.76
C ASN A 266 -6.64 13.28 -14.93
N LYS A 267 -6.10 13.97 -13.91
CA LYS A 267 -4.73 14.48 -13.95
C LYS A 267 -3.70 13.35 -14.09
N LEU A 268 -3.88 12.25 -13.36
CA LEU A 268 -2.99 11.08 -13.45
C LEU A 268 -3.11 10.36 -14.79
N MET A 269 -4.32 10.24 -15.34
CA MET A 269 -4.52 9.68 -16.68
C MET A 269 -3.87 10.57 -17.75
N SER A 270 -4.02 11.89 -17.64
CA SER A 270 -3.34 12.84 -18.52
C SER A 270 -1.81 12.75 -18.40
N ALA A 271 -1.27 12.52 -17.20
CA ALA A 271 0.16 12.28 -17.02
C ALA A 271 0.62 10.98 -17.71
N ALA A 272 -0.19 9.92 -17.65
CA ALA A 272 0.06 8.67 -18.35
C ALA A 272 0.01 8.84 -19.89
N ASP A 273 -0.97 9.59 -20.42
CA ASP A 273 -1.09 9.87 -21.85
C ASP A 273 0.10 10.67 -22.39
N ASN A 274 0.70 11.51 -21.54
CA ASN A 274 1.94 12.23 -21.83
C ASN A 274 3.22 11.38 -21.63
N GLY A 275 3.08 10.08 -21.37
CA GLY A 275 4.20 9.14 -21.25
C GLY A 275 4.96 9.22 -19.91
N LEU A 276 4.44 9.93 -18.90
CA LEU A 276 5.09 9.99 -17.58
C LEU A 276 4.87 8.70 -16.78
N PHE A 277 3.76 8.00 -17.01
CA PHE A 277 3.47 6.70 -16.42
C PHE A 277 2.98 5.75 -17.52
N SER A 278 3.11 4.45 -17.31
CA SER A 278 2.70 3.47 -18.31
C SER A 278 2.15 2.21 -17.66
N PHE A 279 1.12 1.65 -18.29
CA PHE A 279 0.69 0.29 -17.96
C PHE A 279 1.80 -0.70 -18.28
N VAL A 280 1.94 -1.71 -17.42
CA VAL A 280 3.01 -2.70 -17.59
C VAL A 280 2.82 -3.47 -18.90
N ASP A 281 3.93 -3.72 -19.58
CA ASP A 281 3.94 -4.57 -20.76
C ASP A 281 3.51 -6.00 -20.37
N ASN A 282 2.53 -6.56 -21.09
CA ASN A 282 2.00 -7.88 -20.78
C ASN A 282 3.05 -9.00 -20.87
N THR A 283 4.11 -8.82 -21.66
CA THR A 283 5.24 -9.74 -21.76
C THR A 283 6.05 -9.79 -20.47
N LEU A 284 6.08 -8.70 -19.68
CA LEU A 284 6.71 -8.69 -18.36
C LEU A 284 5.85 -9.41 -17.31
N ILE A 285 4.54 -9.48 -17.51
CA ILE A 285 3.61 -10.17 -16.60
C ILE A 285 3.65 -11.68 -16.83
N LEU A 286 3.57 -12.12 -18.09
CA LEU A 286 3.37 -13.53 -18.46
C LEU A 286 4.50 -14.14 -19.30
N GLY A 287 5.28 -13.33 -20.02
CA GLY A 287 6.30 -13.79 -20.97
C GLY A 287 7.57 -14.33 -20.30
N SER A 288 7.79 -14.03 -19.02
CA SER A 288 8.91 -14.57 -18.24
C SER A 288 8.41 -15.23 -16.96
N PRO A 289 8.01 -16.53 -16.99
CA PRO A 289 7.43 -17.22 -15.83
C PRO A 289 8.30 -17.22 -14.57
N GLU A 290 9.62 -17.17 -14.72
CA GLU A 290 10.59 -17.09 -13.60
C GLU A 290 10.72 -15.66 -13.03
N ASN A 291 10.32 -14.65 -13.81
CA ASN A 291 10.46 -13.24 -13.45
C ASN A 291 9.23 -12.37 -13.77
N PRO A 292 8.00 -12.79 -13.38
CA PRO A 292 6.80 -12.04 -13.69
C PRO A 292 6.70 -10.74 -12.88
N ASP A 293 6.26 -9.67 -13.53
CA ASP A 293 5.91 -8.41 -12.87
C ASP A 293 4.50 -8.49 -12.26
N ARG A 294 4.43 -9.16 -11.10
CA ARG A 294 3.18 -9.43 -10.36
C ARG A 294 2.54 -8.20 -9.73
N ILE A 295 3.32 -7.15 -9.53
CA ILE A 295 2.90 -5.91 -8.87
C ILE A 295 2.59 -4.78 -9.87
N PHE A 296 2.71 -5.06 -11.17
CA PHE A 296 2.50 -4.09 -12.25
C PHE A 296 3.40 -2.86 -12.06
N SER A 297 4.70 -3.07 -11.91
CA SER A 297 5.63 -2.08 -11.34
C SER A 297 5.65 -0.73 -12.05
N SER A 298 5.47 -0.67 -13.37
CA SER A 298 5.43 0.60 -14.12
C SER A 298 4.16 1.44 -13.87
N GLU A 299 3.11 0.84 -13.30
CA GLU A 299 1.87 1.51 -12.93
C GLU A 299 1.96 2.17 -11.55
N ILE A 300 3.03 1.94 -10.78
CA ILE A 300 3.16 2.42 -9.41
C ILE A 300 3.42 3.94 -9.41
N ILE A 301 2.44 4.68 -8.86
CA ILE A 301 2.55 6.12 -8.64
C ILE A 301 3.23 6.38 -7.29
N PHE A 302 2.95 5.52 -6.31
CA PHE A 302 3.59 5.49 -5.00
C PHE A 302 3.76 4.05 -4.51
N GLY A 303 4.98 3.71 -4.09
CA GLY A 303 5.32 2.47 -3.42
C GLY A 303 6.32 2.70 -2.28
N LEU A 304 6.46 1.69 -1.42
CA LEU A 304 7.49 1.66 -0.37
C LEU A 304 8.56 0.65 -0.71
N THR A 305 9.80 0.93 -0.30
CA THR A 305 10.92 0.00 -0.43
C THR A 305 11.05 -0.83 0.85
N ASN A 306 10.69 -2.10 0.78
CA ASN A 306 10.85 -3.08 1.85
C ASN A 306 11.82 -4.20 1.43
N ASN A 307 13.01 -4.23 2.00
CA ASN A 307 14.00 -5.29 1.72
C ASN A 307 13.58 -6.67 2.26
N LYS A 308 12.58 -6.71 3.15
CA LYS A 308 11.98 -7.92 3.71
C LYS A 308 10.67 -8.30 3.03
N ARG A 309 10.34 -7.72 1.87
CA ARG A 309 9.04 -7.93 1.22
C ARG A 309 8.71 -9.41 0.98
N ASN A 310 9.69 -10.25 0.67
CA ASN A 310 9.45 -11.68 0.47
C ASN A 310 8.99 -12.40 1.76
N GLU A 311 9.27 -11.86 2.94
CA GLU A 311 8.72 -12.35 4.21
C GLU A 311 7.19 -12.23 4.22
N LEU A 312 6.61 -11.22 3.55
CA LEU A 312 5.16 -11.13 3.36
C LEU A 312 4.59 -12.39 2.69
N PHE A 313 5.25 -12.88 1.64
CA PHE A 313 4.84 -14.11 0.97
C PHE A 313 5.10 -15.33 1.86
N LYS A 314 6.33 -15.50 2.36
CA LYS A 314 6.74 -16.67 3.15
C LYS A 314 5.90 -16.87 4.41
N GLU A 315 5.50 -15.78 5.06
CA GLU A 315 4.74 -15.84 6.30
C GLU A 315 3.23 -15.95 6.10
N ASN A 316 2.68 -15.49 4.97
CA ASN A 316 1.24 -15.34 4.82
C ASN A 316 0.64 -16.19 3.70
N HIS A 317 1.40 -16.52 2.65
CA HIS A 317 0.87 -17.15 1.43
C HIS A 317 1.67 -18.36 0.93
N ASP A 318 2.83 -18.66 1.51
CA ASP A 318 3.65 -19.80 1.09
C ASP A 318 3.02 -21.14 1.54
N PRO A 319 2.61 -22.03 0.61
CA PRO A 319 2.05 -23.34 0.97
C PRO A 319 3.01 -24.22 1.77
N ASN A 320 4.32 -23.98 1.73
CA ASN A 320 5.31 -24.74 2.50
C ASN A 320 5.24 -24.48 4.02
N LYS A 321 4.50 -23.47 4.46
CA LYS A 321 4.32 -23.15 5.89
C LYS A 321 3.34 -24.11 6.59
N PHE A 322 2.60 -24.92 5.84
CA PHE A 322 1.72 -25.94 6.40
C PHE A 322 2.47 -26.87 7.40
N PRO A 323 1.91 -27.22 8.59
CA PRO A 323 0.51 -27.03 9.03
C PRO A 323 0.16 -25.65 9.64
N GLY A 324 1.05 -24.65 9.56
CA GLY A 324 0.72 -23.28 9.97
C GLY A 324 -0.38 -22.62 9.11
N PHE A 325 -0.85 -21.45 9.54
CA PHE A 325 -1.81 -20.68 8.76
C PHE A 325 -1.19 -20.23 7.42
N VAL A 326 -1.98 -20.35 6.34
CA VAL A 326 -1.64 -19.85 5.00
C VAL A 326 -2.92 -19.26 4.40
N PHE A 327 -2.93 -17.96 4.15
CA PHE A 327 -4.09 -17.27 3.60
C PHE A 327 -4.28 -17.60 2.13
N THR A 328 -5.51 -17.99 1.81
CA THR A 328 -6.01 -18.27 0.46
C THR A 328 -7.37 -17.60 0.29
N MET A 329 -7.89 -17.53 -0.93
CA MET A 329 -9.29 -17.14 -1.17
C MET A 329 -10.11 -18.41 -1.40
N HIS A 330 -11.36 -18.43 -0.93
CA HIS A 330 -12.25 -19.57 -1.17
C HIS A 330 -12.33 -19.89 -2.67
N GLN A 331 -12.22 -21.17 -3.05
CA GLN A 331 -12.06 -21.55 -4.45
C GLN A 331 -13.23 -21.09 -5.33
N SER A 332 -14.48 -21.23 -4.86
CA SER A 332 -15.64 -20.81 -5.64
C SER A 332 -15.69 -19.30 -5.84
N LEU A 333 -15.31 -18.51 -4.82
CA LEU A 333 -15.23 -17.07 -4.97
C LEU A 333 -14.12 -16.70 -5.96
N LEU A 334 -12.94 -17.30 -5.83
CA LEU A 334 -11.79 -16.98 -6.67
C LEU A 334 -12.00 -17.41 -8.13
N LYS A 335 -12.28 -18.70 -8.37
CA LYS A 335 -12.30 -19.30 -9.71
C LYS A 335 -13.62 -19.11 -10.42
N ASP A 336 -14.73 -19.13 -9.72
CA ASP A 336 -16.05 -19.20 -10.37
C ASP A 336 -16.72 -17.81 -10.45
N TYR A 337 -16.18 -16.81 -9.74
CA TYR A 337 -16.79 -15.47 -9.71
C TYR A 337 -15.81 -14.29 -9.85
N ILE A 338 -14.71 -14.28 -9.08
CA ILE A 338 -13.73 -13.18 -9.05
C ILE A 338 -12.64 -13.33 -10.10
N PHE A 339 -12.38 -14.49 -10.70
CA PHE A 339 -11.47 -14.64 -11.84
C PHE A 339 -12.01 -15.55 -12.94
N GLY A 340 -13.07 -16.29 -12.70
CA GLY A 340 -13.90 -16.87 -13.76
C GLY A 340 -15.36 -16.44 -13.62
N GLY A 341 -16.24 -17.12 -14.35
CA GLY A 341 -17.68 -16.87 -14.37
C GLY A 341 -18.12 -15.57 -15.05
N ASP A 342 -19.15 -15.67 -15.89
CA ASP A 342 -19.71 -14.51 -16.61
C ASP A 342 -20.46 -13.54 -15.69
N LEU A 343 -21.10 -14.06 -14.63
CA LEU A 343 -21.87 -13.28 -13.66
C LEU A 343 -20.98 -12.25 -12.95
N GLY A 344 -19.83 -12.70 -12.47
CA GLY A 344 -18.82 -11.86 -11.83
C GLY A 344 -17.99 -11.03 -12.83
N GLY A 345 -18.14 -11.28 -14.15
CA GLY A 345 -17.38 -10.63 -15.20
C GLY A 345 -15.92 -11.08 -15.29
N GLY A 346 -15.62 -12.28 -14.80
CA GLY A 346 -14.27 -12.84 -14.79
C GLY A 346 -13.84 -13.46 -16.11
N ASN A 347 -12.55 -13.78 -16.16
CA ASN A 347 -11.93 -14.53 -17.24
C ASN A 347 -10.68 -15.23 -16.70
N VAL A 348 -10.61 -16.55 -16.83
CA VAL A 348 -9.48 -17.32 -16.26
C VAL A 348 -8.14 -17.03 -16.95
N ASN A 349 -8.15 -16.34 -18.09
CA ASN A 349 -6.94 -15.84 -18.75
C ASN A 349 -6.55 -14.42 -18.30
N ASP A 350 -7.25 -13.85 -17.31
CA ASP A 350 -6.90 -12.56 -16.68
C ASP A 350 -5.45 -12.62 -16.20
N TYR A 351 -4.63 -11.67 -16.64
CA TYR A 351 -3.19 -11.66 -16.34
C TYR A 351 -2.92 -11.58 -14.83
N ARG A 352 -3.80 -10.93 -14.07
CA ARG A 352 -3.73 -10.89 -12.60
C ARG A 352 -3.89 -12.29 -12.03
N TYR A 353 -4.86 -13.06 -12.53
CA TYR A 353 -5.09 -14.43 -12.11
C TYR A 353 -3.88 -15.32 -12.42
N VAL A 354 -3.49 -15.35 -13.70
CA VAL A 354 -2.44 -16.25 -14.19
C VAL A 354 -1.09 -15.97 -13.54
N ALA A 355 -0.73 -14.70 -13.31
CA ALA A 355 0.55 -14.34 -12.71
C ALA A 355 0.60 -14.53 -11.18
N ASN A 356 -0.50 -14.22 -10.48
CA ASN A 356 -0.51 -14.17 -9.02
C ASN A 356 -1.06 -15.42 -8.34
N TRP A 357 -1.86 -16.25 -9.00
CA TRP A 357 -2.53 -17.37 -8.34
C TRP A 357 -1.97 -18.69 -8.84
N LYS A 358 -1.32 -19.46 -7.95
CA LYS A 358 -0.74 -20.76 -8.29
C LYS A 358 -1.36 -21.86 -7.45
N SER A 359 -1.62 -22.99 -8.11
CA SER A 359 -2.15 -24.19 -7.48
C SER A 359 -1.03 -24.93 -6.77
N ALA A 360 -1.26 -25.32 -5.51
CA ALA A 360 -0.39 -26.26 -4.79
C ALA A 360 -1.24 -27.29 -4.05
N ASN A 361 -0.76 -28.53 -4.00
CA ASN A 361 -1.37 -29.59 -3.21
C ASN A 361 -0.57 -29.78 -1.92
N ILE A 362 -1.17 -29.45 -0.79
CA ILE A 362 -0.56 -29.57 0.54
C ILE A 362 -0.93 -30.88 1.25
N GLY A 363 -1.52 -31.85 0.54
CA GLY A 363 -1.73 -33.22 1.04
C GLY A 363 -2.90 -33.40 2.02
N LEU A 364 -3.85 -32.46 2.08
CA LEU A 364 -5.02 -32.50 2.96
C LEU A 364 -6.20 -33.30 2.35
N GLY A 365 -6.09 -34.62 2.26
CA GLY A 365 -7.23 -35.49 1.92
C GLY A 365 -7.95 -35.15 0.61
N ASN A 366 -9.29 -35.26 0.59
CA ASN A 366 -10.13 -35.01 -0.61
C ASN A 366 -10.24 -33.52 -1.00
N ASP A 367 -9.71 -32.59 -0.21
CA ASP A 367 -9.64 -31.18 -0.61
C ASP A 367 -8.54 -31.05 -1.67
N GLY A 368 -8.97 -30.93 -2.93
CA GLY A 368 -8.09 -30.75 -4.07
C GLY A 368 -7.15 -29.55 -3.92
N ALA A 369 -6.21 -29.42 -4.86
CA ALA A 369 -5.20 -28.36 -4.82
C ALA A 369 -5.84 -26.95 -4.64
N LYS A 370 -5.32 -26.18 -3.67
CA LYS A 370 -5.76 -24.80 -3.39
C LYS A 370 -4.93 -23.80 -4.18
N MET A 371 -5.48 -22.60 -4.36
CA MET A 371 -4.79 -21.49 -5.02
C MET A 371 -4.18 -20.55 -3.98
N TYR A 372 -2.90 -20.23 -4.15
CA TYR A 372 -2.14 -19.36 -3.26
C TYR A 372 -1.71 -18.11 -4.01
N CYS A 373 -1.60 -16.98 -3.30
CA CYS A 373 -1.20 -15.70 -3.88
C CYS A 373 0.32 -15.54 -3.85
N TYR A 374 0.92 -15.29 -5.02
CA TYR A 374 2.36 -15.16 -5.23
C TYR A 374 2.80 -13.71 -5.42
N LYS A 375 1.91 -12.73 -5.21
CA LYS A 375 2.14 -11.31 -5.52
C LYS A 375 3.46 -10.76 -5.00
N TYR A 376 3.82 -11.12 -3.76
CA TYR A 376 5.04 -10.65 -3.09
C TYR A 376 6.17 -11.68 -3.05
N MET A 377 6.02 -12.83 -3.71
CA MET A 377 7.12 -13.80 -3.83
C MET A 377 8.25 -13.18 -4.68
N ASP A 378 9.48 -13.33 -4.20
CA ASP A 378 10.66 -12.96 -4.99
C ASP A 378 10.66 -13.64 -6.35
N ILE A 379 11.08 -12.89 -7.36
CA ILE A 379 11.41 -13.46 -8.67
C ILE A 379 12.83 -14.03 -8.68
N ALA A 380 13.14 -14.87 -9.67
CA ALA A 380 14.43 -15.54 -9.79
C ALA A 380 15.62 -14.57 -9.91
N ASN A 381 15.44 -13.44 -10.61
CA ASN A 381 16.45 -12.41 -10.75
C ASN A 381 16.55 -11.60 -9.45
N THR A 382 17.65 -11.81 -8.73
CA THR A 382 17.96 -11.09 -7.49
C THR A 382 18.44 -9.66 -7.76
N GLY A 383 18.33 -8.80 -6.74
CA GLY A 383 18.85 -7.42 -6.80
C GLY A 383 18.01 -6.41 -7.61
N LEU A 384 16.90 -6.84 -8.21
CA LEU A 384 15.99 -5.91 -8.88
C LEU A 384 15.20 -5.11 -7.84
N ILE A 385 15.11 -3.79 -8.03
CA ILE A 385 14.35 -2.91 -7.14
C ILE A 385 12.88 -3.35 -7.02
N ARG A 386 12.29 -3.89 -8.10
CA ARG A 386 10.94 -4.45 -8.05
C ARG A 386 10.77 -5.64 -7.10
N ASN A 387 11.85 -6.21 -6.53
CA ASN A 387 11.77 -7.21 -5.47
C ASN A 387 11.51 -6.63 -4.08
N THR A 388 11.62 -5.32 -3.92
CA THR A 388 11.46 -4.66 -2.61
C THR A 388 10.21 -3.79 -2.56
N ILE A 389 9.54 -3.54 -3.68
CA ILE A 389 8.42 -2.58 -3.73
C ILE A 389 7.14 -3.16 -3.14
N ILE A 390 6.55 -2.45 -2.17
CA ILE A 390 5.15 -2.59 -1.74
C ILE A 390 4.34 -1.51 -2.46
N PRO A 391 3.42 -1.87 -3.39
CA PRO A 391 2.56 -0.89 -4.05
C PRO A 391 1.60 -0.24 -3.04
N MET A 392 1.57 1.09 -3.01
CA MET A 392 0.65 1.86 -2.15
C MET A 392 -0.47 2.52 -2.95
N VAL A 393 -0.15 3.03 -4.14
CA VAL A 393 -1.08 3.62 -5.10
C VAL A 393 -0.60 3.33 -6.51
N ARG A 394 -1.50 2.83 -7.36
CA ARG A 394 -1.23 2.51 -8.78
C ARG A 394 -2.14 3.28 -9.71
N LEU A 395 -1.69 3.46 -10.96
CA LEU A 395 -2.44 4.11 -12.02
C LEU A 395 -3.78 3.42 -12.27
N SER A 396 -3.86 2.10 -12.17
CA SER A 396 -5.12 1.36 -12.34
C SER A 396 -6.22 1.80 -11.37
N GLU A 397 -5.85 2.24 -10.16
CA GLU A 397 -6.80 2.79 -9.20
C GLU A 397 -7.50 4.03 -9.75
N MET A 398 -6.76 4.90 -10.43
CA MET A 398 -7.29 6.16 -10.95
C MET A 398 -8.38 5.90 -12.00
N TYR A 399 -8.25 4.84 -12.80
CA TYR A 399 -9.29 4.43 -13.74
C TYR A 399 -10.55 3.90 -13.03
N LEU A 400 -10.39 3.16 -11.93
CA LEU A 400 -11.52 2.70 -11.12
C LEU A 400 -12.23 3.87 -10.40
N ILE A 401 -11.45 4.81 -9.85
CA ILE A 401 -11.98 6.05 -9.26
C ILE A 401 -12.75 6.85 -10.32
N ALA A 402 -12.16 7.05 -11.51
CA ALA A 402 -12.81 7.76 -12.61
C ALA A 402 -14.11 7.09 -13.04
N ALA A 403 -14.13 5.75 -13.14
CA ALA A 403 -15.35 4.98 -13.43
C ALA A 403 -16.43 5.18 -12.36
N GLU A 404 -16.06 5.17 -11.08
CA GLU A 404 -17.01 5.30 -9.97
C GLU A 404 -17.56 6.72 -9.81
N CYS A 405 -16.78 7.72 -10.21
CA CYS A 405 -17.14 9.12 -10.12
C CYS A 405 -18.08 9.59 -11.24
N GLN A 406 -18.33 8.76 -12.26
CA GLN A 406 -19.23 9.14 -13.34
C GLN A 406 -20.66 9.37 -12.83
N PRO A 407 -21.42 10.31 -13.45
CA PRO A 407 -22.80 10.60 -13.06
C PRO A 407 -23.70 9.37 -13.16
N GLU A 408 -23.65 8.70 -14.32
CA GLU A 408 -24.30 7.41 -14.53
C GLU A 408 -23.27 6.29 -14.51
N LEU A 409 -23.60 5.18 -13.85
CA LEU A 409 -22.65 4.08 -13.68
C LEU A 409 -22.14 3.52 -15.02
N ASN A 410 -22.97 3.51 -16.07
CA ASN A 410 -22.54 2.98 -17.37
C ASN A 410 -21.58 3.91 -18.11
N ASP A 411 -21.51 5.19 -17.78
CA ASP A 411 -20.50 6.09 -18.35
C ASP A 411 -19.09 5.66 -17.88
N GLY A 412 -19.01 4.98 -16.74
CA GLY A 412 -17.78 4.37 -16.23
C GLY A 412 -17.26 3.18 -17.05
N LEU A 413 -18.01 2.70 -18.05
CA LEU A 413 -17.64 1.53 -18.86
C LEU A 413 -16.33 1.72 -19.61
N GLU A 414 -16.06 2.91 -20.13
CA GLU A 414 -14.84 3.16 -20.90
C GLU A 414 -13.59 2.97 -20.05
N TYR A 415 -13.58 3.50 -18.83
CA TYR A 415 -12.45 3.37 -17.91
C TYR A 415 -12.25 1.92 -17.44
N VAL A 416 -13.34 1.24 -17.10
CA VAL A 416 -13.30 -0.18 -16.69
C VAL A 416 -12.84 -1.06 -17.85
N ASN A 417 -13.37 -0.88 -19.05
CA ASN A 417 -12.98 -1.68 -20.21
C ASN A 417 -11.56 -1.38 -20.69
N PHE A 418 -11.11 -0.13 -20.58
CA PHE A 418 -9.71 0.21 -20.80
C PHE A 418 -8.81 -0.58 -19.85
N LEU A 419 -9.09 -0.56 -18.54
CA LEU A 419 -8.32 -1.33 -17.57
C LEU A 419 -8.37 -2.84 -17.84
N ARG A 420 -9.55 -3.39 -18.15
CA ARG A 420 -9.72 -4.81 -18.51
C ARG A 420 -8.86 -5.19 -19.72
N SER A 421 -8.75 -4.31 -20.72
CA SER A 421 -7.87 -4.53 -21.88
C SER A 421 -6.39 -4.67 -21.47
N LYS A 422 -5.94 -3.93 -20.44
CA LYS A 422 -4.57 -4.02 -19.89
C LYS A 422 -4.33 -5.29 -19.08
N ARG A 423 -5.38 -6.06 -18.79
CA ARG A 423 -5.36 -7.34 -18.07
C ARG A 423 -5.68 -8.55 -18.95
N GLY A 424 -5.81 -8.35 -20.27
CA GLY A 424 -6.17 -9.41 -21.21
C GLY A 424 -7.61 -9.91 -21.06
N VAL A 425 -8.49 -9.11 -20.45
CA VAL A 425 -9.86 -9.50 -20.15
C VAL A 425 -10.83 -8.84 -21.14
N PRO A 426 -11.81 -9.58 -21.71
CA PRO A 426 -12.79 -9.02 -22.63
C PRO A 426 -13.59 -7.85 -22.04
N ALA A 427 -13.96 -6.89 -22.89
CA ALA A 427 -14.83 -5.79 -22.50
C ALA A 427 -16.22 -6.29 -22.04
N ILE A 428 -16.79 -5.60 -21.06
CA ILE A 428 -18.20 -5.78 -20.66
C ILE A 428 -19.08 -4.73 -21.33
N THR A 429 -20.32 -5.09 -21.60
CA THR A 429 -21.31 -4.22 -22.27
C THR A 429 -22.15 -3.39 -21.31
N LYS A 430 -22.16 -3.75 -20.02
CA LYS A 430 -22.93 -3.07 -18.97
C LYS A 430 -22.19 -3.10 -17.65
N LEU A 431 -22.00 -1.94 -17.04
CA LEU A 431 -21.40 -1.82 -15.71
C LEU A 431 -22.50 -1.94 -14.65
N LYS A 432 -22.31 -2.88 -13.73
CA LYS A 432 -23.12 -3.04 -12.51
C LYS A 432 -22.22 -2.75 -11.32
N LYS A 433 -22.79 -2.27 -10.21
CA LYS A 433 -22.03 -2.04 -8.97
C LYS A 433 -21.24 -3.29 -8.56
N SER A 434 -21.87 -4.48 -8.70
CA SER A 434 -21.22 -5.75 -8.39
C SER A 434 -19.98 -6.05 -9.25
N LYS A 435 -19.98 -5.67 -10.53
CA LYS A 435 -18.85 -5.84 -11.46
C LYS A 435 -17.76 -4.80 -11.19
N LEU A 436 -18.12 -3.56 -10.87
CA LEU A 436 -17.15 -2.56 -10.43
C LEU A 436 -16.44 -3.00 -9.14
N THR A 437 -17.19 -3.50 -8.15
CA THR A 437 -16.61 -4.12 -6.95
C THR A 437 -15.66 -5.26 -7.29
N ASN A 438 -16.00 -6.11 -8.27
CA ASN A 438 -15.11 -7.18 -8.69
C ASN A 438 -13.81 -6.66 -9.30
N GLU A 439 -13.84 -5.58 -10.07
CA GLU A 439 -12.60 -4.97 -10.59
C GLU A 439 -11.73 -4.39 -9.47
N TYR A 440 -12.34 -3.76 -8.45
CA TYR A 440 -11.60 -3.36 -7.24
C TYR A 440 -10.94 -4.57 -6.55
N ILE A 441 -11.66 -5.69 -6.38
CA ILE A 441 -11.10 -6.91 -5.78
C ILE A 441 -9.94 -7.45 -6.60
N ARG A 442 -10.10 -7.57 -7.93
CA ARG A 442 -9.06 -8.11 -8.82
C ARG A 442 -7.81 -7.25 -8.81
N GLU A 443 -7.95 -5.93 -8.82
CA GLU A 443 -6.80 -5.03 -8.78
C GLU A 443 -6.13 -5.01 -7.41
N MET A 444 -6.89 -4.92 -6.31
CA MET A 444 -6.36 -4.51 -5.00
C MET A 444 -6.12 -5.66 -4.03
N PHE A 445 -6.36 -6.91 -4.42
CA PHE A 445 -6.13 -8.07 -3.55
C PHE A 445 -4.71 -8.08 -2.96
N ALA A 446 -4.58 -8.29 -1.66
CA ALA A 446 -3.33 -8.27 -0.91
C ALA A 446 -2.60 -6.90 -0.90
N GLU A 447 -3.29 -5.80 -1.22
CA GLU A 447 -2.75 -4.42 -1.13
C GLU A 447 -3.42 -3.60 -0.02
N GLY A 448 -4.22 -4.24 0.85
CA GLY A 448 -4.76 -3.63 2.07
C GLY A 448 -5.88 -2.61 1.82
N GLN A 449 -6.43 -2.53 0.60
CA GLN A 449 -7.46 -1.53 0.27
C GLN A 449 -8.89 -2.07 0.30
N LEU A 450 -9.10 -3.39 0.30
CA LEU A 450 -10.44 -3.97 0.14
C LEU A 450 -11.37 -3.66 1.33
N PHE A 451 -10.87 -3.73 2.56
CA PHE A 451 -11.67 -3.37 3.74
C PHE A 451 -12.17 -1.91 3.66
N TYR A 452 -11.28 -1.00 3.30
CA TYR A 452 -11.62 0.42 3.13
C TYR A 452 -12.60 0.66 1.99
N TYR A 453 -12.45 -0.06 0.88
CA TYR A 453 -13.41 -0.03 -0.23
C TYR A 453 -14.81 -0.41 0.28
N TYR A 454 -14.94 -1.58 0.92
CA TYR A 454 -16.23 -2.09 1.41
C TYR A 454 -16.87 -1.16 2.42
N LYS A 455 -16.07 -0.61 3.35
CA LYS A 455 -16.51 0.38 4.34
C LYS A 455 -17.06 1.63 3.67
N ARG A 456 -16.31 2.22 2.73
CA ARG A 456 -16.69 3.47 2.05
C ARG A 456 -18.03 3.33 1.32
N VAL A 457 -18.19 2.26 0.54
CA VAL A 457 -19.42 2.02 -0.23
C VAL A 457 -20.52 1.35 0.59
N ASN A 458 -20.25 1.05 1.87
CA ASN A 458 -21.13 0.41 2.84
C ASN A 458 -21.87 -0.82 2.27
N THR A 459 -21.11 -1.78 1.73
CA THR A 459 -21.64 -2.97 1.06
C THR A 459 -21.23 -4.27 1.75
N TYR A 460 -21.85 -5.37 1.35
CA TYR A 460 -21.53 -6.73 1.79
C TYR A 460 -20.07 -7.08 1.50
N LEU A 461 -19.41 -7.70 2.49
CA LEU A 461 -18.15 -8.40 2.29
C LEU A 461 -18.38 -9.62 1.39
N ARG A 462 -17.32 -10.13 0.76
CA ARG A 462 -17.39 -11.29 -0.13
C ARG A 462 -16.35 -12.31 0.31
N SER A 463 -16.85 -13.47 0.76
CA SER A 463 -16.03 -14.54 1.34
C SER A 463 -16.16 -15.84 0.57
N THR A 464 -17.37 -16.19 0.14
CA THR A 464 -17.68 -17.39 -0.65
C THR A 464 -18.59 -17.02 -1.82
N TYR A 465 -18.80 -17.99 -2.72
CA TYR A 465 -19.75 -17.88 -3.81
C TYR A 465 -20.47 -19.21 -3.99
N ASP A 466 -21.78 -19.13 -4.21
CA ASP A 466 -22.68 -20.26 -4.46
C ASP A 466 -23.34 -20.06 -5.83
N ASP A 467 -23.12 -21.02 -6.73
CA ASP A 467 -23.67 -21.00 -8.09
C ASP A 467 -25.20 -21.06 -8.12
N ASP A 468 -25.82 -21.74 -7.15
CA ASP A 468 -27.28 -21.86 -7.07
C ASP A 468 -27.92 -20.50 -6.70
N LEU A 469 -27.22 -19.69 -5.92
CA LEU A 469 -27.65 -18.34 -5.55
C LEU A 469 -27.30 -17.29 -6.61
N GLY A 470 -26.22 -17.51 -7.36
CA GLY A 470 -25.76 -16.61 -8.43
C GLY A 470 -25.18 -15.28 -7.93
N TYR A 471 -24.84 -15.18 -6.64
CA TYR A 471 -24.17 -14.03 -6.02
C TYR A 471 -23.25 -14.45 -4.87
N PRO A 472 -22.20 -13.67 -4.54
CA PRO A 472 -21.26 -13.99 -3.48
C PRO A 472 -21.89 -13.76 -2.11
N GLU A 473 -21.52 -14.62 -1.15
CA GLU A 473 -21.93 -14.50 0.24
C GLU A 473 -20.85 -13.83 1.09
N GLY A 474 -21.25 -13.32 2.25
CA GLY A 474 -20.37 -12.72 3.23
C GLY A 474 -21.13 -11.86 4.23
N ALA A 475 -20.38 -11.20 5.11
CA ALA A 475 -20.97 -10.41 6.18
C ALA A 475 -21.71 -9.16 5.65
N ARG A 476 -22.88 -8.88 6.23
CA ARG A 476 -23.66 -7.68 5.89
C ARG A 476 -22.99 -6.42 6.44
N PRO A 477 -23.06 -5.27 5.75
CA PRO A 477 -22.49 -4.03 6.25
C PRO A 477 -23.10 -3.63 7.61
N SER A 478 -22.25 -3.28 8.57
CA SER A 478 -22.66 -2.73 9.87
C SER A 478 -21.49 -2.04 10.57
N ASP A 479 -21.77 -1.19 11.56
CA ASP A 479 -20.73 -0.56 12.37
C ASP A 479 -19.88 -1.60 13.13
N LYS A 480 -20.48 -2.72 13.55
CA LYS A 480 -19.74 -3.84 14.16
C LYS A 480 -18.61 -4.36 13.25
N ILE A 481 -18.82 -4.31 11.93
CA ILE A 481 -17.85 -4.80 10.93
C ILE A 481 -16.89 -3.70 10.50
N PHE A 482 -17.36 -2.47 10.34
CA PHE A 482 -16.56 -1.42 9.72
C PHE A 482 -15.93 -0.41 10.69
N VAL A 483 -16.35 -0.38 11.95
CA VAL A 483 -15.83 0.56 12.95
C VAL A 483 -15.02 -0.23 13.96
N VAL A 484 -13.69 -0.20 13.80
CA VAL A 484 -12.78 -0.74 14.81
C VAL A 484 -12.87 0.15 16.05
N PRO A 485 -13.05 -0.40 17.27
CA PRO A 485 -13.07 0.41 18.48
C PRO A 485 -11.80 1.25 18.58
N LEU A 486 -11.93 2.48 19.07
CA LEU A 486 -10.77 3.30 19.38
C LEU A 486 -9.76 2.51 20.24
N PRO A 487 -8.46 2.62 19.98
CA PRO A 487 -7.41 1.94 20.74
C PRO A 487 -7.54 2.19 22.24
N ASP A 488 -7.20 1.19 23.04
CA ASP A 488 -7.29 1.29 24.50
C ASP A 488 -6.28 2.31 25.03
N THR A 489 -5.11 2.41 24.41
CA THR A 489 -4.11 3.43 24.77
C THR A 489 -4.62 4.84 24.57
N GLU A 490 -5.43 5.07 23.54
CA GLU A 490 -6.08 6.36 23.31
C GLU A 490 -7.18 6.63 24.34
N LYS A 491 -8.04 5.63 24.61
CA LYS A 491 -9.14 5.75 25.57
C LYS A 491 -8.66 5.97 27.01
N ASN A 492 -7.59 5.32 27.41
CA ASN A 492 -7.07 5.36 28.79
C ASN A 492 -6.36 6.68 29.10
N ASN A 493 -5.91 7.41 28.07
CA ASN A 493 -5.22 8.67 28.25
C ASN A 493 -6.19 9.86 28.29
N ARG A 494 -7.39 9.74 27.71
CA ARG A 494 -8.46 10.77 27.71
C ARG A 494 -9.25 10.75 29.01
#